data_AF-A0A1Z5K9J2-F1
#
_entry.id   AF-A0A1Z5K9J2-F1
#
_cell.length_a   1.000
_cell.length_b   1.000
_cell.length_c   1.000
_cell.angle_alpha   90.00
_cell.angle_beta   90.00
_cell.angle_gamma   90.00
#
_symmetry.space_group_name_H-M   'P 1'
#
loop_
_entity.id
_entity.type
_entity.pdbx_description
1 polymer ?
#
loop_
_entity_poly.entity_id
_entity_poly.type
_entity_poly.pdbx_seq_one_letter_code
_entity_poly.pdbx_strand_id
1 'polypeptide(L)'
;MKWSGSEAARKITQTTTSRAIQGITIFLVVVGTITIAGDLYFLSNIRKSLKKHHTKTFVSTVSTHDSTSLHNRTVVANLLREAGAMVTDESKLPTLAQIADLYGPRPVILGLEHCEHFRNTVPASERMLGAAGMFSTGTNLVTHLLKRNCYIPERAEKYGLETATKEQLGMRWQVPWGKHTPADYKIKHATEKAQLINKDYILPCVTIRSPWRWMQSMCKNPYTARWPHASICPHLVVNSSQLSRQWNPVTVKYGAGIENYTSLVHLWIEWYDQYARLVLDDEVVENHATSYPVLIIRMEDLIFYTQETVTQICQCTGGVIYAEKPFEYVVESAKKDSPGHDTSVGLTEAWIKYSKPLQPRAGFVQEDYLAGIDALNHDDRFGLMKLLQYHHPPSN
;
A
#
# COMPACT_ATOMS: atom_id res chain seq x y z
N MET A 1 3.26 36.92 86.98
CA MET A 1 2.50 36.57 85.76
C MET A 1 3.42 35.75 84.85
N LYS A 2 3.30 34.42 84.83
CA LYS A 2 3.89 33.50 83.82
C LYS A 2 3.18 32.16 83.99
N TRP A 3 2.27 31.85 83.07
CA TRP A 3 1.63 30.53 82.92
C TRP A 3 2.39 29.79 81.82
N SER A 4 2.89 28.58 82.10
CA SER A 4 3.59 27.74 81.12
C SER A 4 2.58 26.87 80.35
N GLY A 5 2.29 27.26 79.11
CA GLY A 5 1.59 26.41 78.15
C GLY A 5 2.53 25.38 77.54
N SER A 6 2.29 24.08 77.79
CA SER A 6 2.91 23.02 76.97
C SER A 6 2.05 21.77 76.73
N GLU A 7 0.82 21.69 77.26
CA GLU A 7 0.00 20.48 77.13
C GLU A 7 -1.11 20.52 76.07
N ALA A 8 -1.46 21.70 75.54
CA ALA A 8 -2.54 21.81 74.56
C ALA A 8 -2.13 21.45 73.11
N ALA A 9 -0.83 21.51 72.78
CA ALA A 9 -0.35 21.28 71.41
C ALA A 9 -0.19 19.79 71.04
N ARG A 10 -0.13 18.88 72.02
CA ARG A 10 0.18 17.46 71.79
C ARG A 10 -1.04 16.58 71.52
N LYS A 11 -2.25 17.07 71.81
CA LYS A 11 -3.51 16.34 71.61
C LYS A 11 -4.19 16.58 70.24
N ILE A 12 -3.78 17.60 69.50
CA ILE A 12 -4.39 17.94 68.19
C ILE A 12 -3.70 17.20 67.02
N THR A 13 -2.46 16.72 67.21
CA THR A 13 -1.66 16.06 66.16
C THR A 13 -1.94 14.55 66.01
N GLN A 14 -2.60 13.92 66.99
CA GLN A 14 -2.89 12.47 66.95
C GLN A 14 -4.25 12.10 66.36
N THR A 15 -5.20 13.04 66.26
CA THR A 15 -6.56 12.76 65.73
C THR A 15 -6.71 13.06 64.24
N THR A 16 -5.82 13.86 63.65
CA THR A 16 -5.85 14.22 62.21
C THR A 16 -5.15 13.22 61.30
N THR A 17 -4.16 12.48 61.80
CA THR A 17 -3.43 11.46 61.03
C THR A 17 -4.23 10.17 60.82
N SER A 18 -5.10 9.79 61.76
CA SER A 18 -5.90 8.55 61.67
C SER A 18 -7.02 8.64 60.62
N ARG A 19 -7.68 9.79 60.47
CA ARG A 19 -8.76 9.98 59.49
C ARG A 19 -8.25 10.12 58.04
N ALA A 20 -7.06 10.69 57.85
CA ALA A 20 -6.44 10.79 56.53
C ALA A 20 -6.01 9.41 55.98
N ILE A 21 -5.51 8.52 56.84
CA ILE A 21 -5.10 7.17 56.44
C ILE A 21 -6.32 6.30 56.07
N GLN A 22 -7.42 6.37 56.84
CA GLN A 22 -8.65 5.64 56.49
C GLN A 22 -9.29 6.11 55.17
N GLY A 23 -9.21 7.40 54.84
CA GLY A 23 -9.70 7.92 53.56
C GLY A 23 -8.91 7.41 52.36
N ILE A 24 -7.59 7.32 52.48
CA ILE A 24 -6.69 6.84 51.40
C ILE A 24 -6.89 5.34 51.15
N THR A 25 -7.07 4.52 52.19
CA THR A 25 -7.29 3.08 52.01
C THR A 25 -8.62 2.78 51.33
N ILE A 26 -9.71 3.50 51.67
CA ILE A 26 -11.01 3.31 51.01
C ILE A 26 -10.95 3.76 49.54
N PHE A 27 -10.28 4.88 49.25
CA PHE A 27 -10.15 5.38 47.88
C PHE A 27 -9.34 4.41 47.00
N LEU A 28 -8.27 3.80 47.51
CA LEU A 28 -7.48 2.81 46.77
C LEU A 28 -8.23 1.50 46.52
N VAL A 29 -9.07 1.06 47.47
CA VAL A 29 -9.90 -0.15 47.28
C VAL A 29 -11.03 0.09 46.26
N VAL A 30 -11.65 1.27 46.26
CA VAL A 30 -12.70 1.62 45.28
C VAL A 30 -12.11 1.82 43.88
N VAL A 31 -10.97 2.50 43.75
CA VAL A 31 -10.32 2.68 42.45
C VAL A 31 -9.83 1.34 41.90
N GLY A 32 -9.22 0.49 42.72
CA GLY A 32 -8.75 -0.85 42.32
C GLY A 32 -9.87 -1.81 41.93
N THR A 33 -11.03 -1.75 42.60
CA THR A 33 -12.19 -2.59 42.23
C THR A 33 -12.87 -2.12 40.95
N ILE A 34 -12.90 -0.81 40.68
CA ILE A 34 -13.41 -0.26 39.41
C ILE A 34 -12.51 -0.63 38.22
N THR A 35 -11.18 -0.68 38.42
CA THR A 35 -10.26 -1.10 37.34
C THR A 35 -10.43 -2.58 37.01
N ILE A 36 -10.50 -3.45 38.02
CA ILE A 36 -10.65 -4.90 37.80
C ILE A 36 -12.00 -5.26 37.14
N ALA A 37 -13.09 -4.56 37.50
CA ALA A 37 -14.40 -4.78 36.88
C ALA A 37 -14.45 -4.29 35.42
N GLY A 38 -13.78 -3.16 35.11
CA GLY A 38 -13.62 -2.66 33.74
C GLY A 38 -12.81 -3.63 32.88
N ASP A 39 -11.70 -4.14 33.41
CA ASP A 39 -10.82 -5.09 32.71
C ASP A 39 -11.52 -6.43 32.44
N LEU A 40 -12.32 -6.93 33.38
CA LEU A 40 -13.10 -8.16 33.18
C LEU A 40 -14.23 -7.99 32.16
N TYR A 41 -14.89 -6.82 32.13
CA TYR A 41 -15.93 -6.52 31.14
C TYR A 41 -15.33 -6.41 29.73
N PHE A 42 -14.19 -5.71 29.61
CA PHE A 42 -13.43 -5.57 28.37
C PHE A 42 -12.91 -6.91 27.85
N LEU A 43 -12.34 -7.76 28.72
CA LEU A 43 -11.89 -9.11 28.36
C LEU A 43 -13.06 -10.02 27.95
N SER A 44 -14.25 -9.88 28.53
CA SER A 44 -15.42 -10.68 28.14
C SER A 44 -15.94 -10.32 26.74
N ASN A 45 -15.88 -9.04 26.36
CA ASN A 45 -16.27 -8.56 25.03
C ASN A 45 -15.24 -8.94 23.96
N ILE A 46 -13.94 -8.91 24.29
CA ILE A 46 -12.89 -9.46 23.43
C ILE A 46 -13.11 -10.96 23.19
N ARG A 47 -13.45 -11.73 24.23
CA ARG A 47 -13.68 -13.18 24.10
C ARG A 47 -14.93 -13.51 23.25
N LYS A 48 -15.98 -12.69 23.31
CA LYS A 48 -17.17 -12.83 22.46
C LYS A 48 -16.90 -12.43 21.01
N SER A 49 -16.07 -11.40 20.79
CA SER A 49 -15.64 -10.99 19.44
C SER A 49 -14.73 -12.03 18.79
N LEU A 50 -13.75 -12.57 19.54
CA LEU A 50 -12.82 -13.60 19.06
C LEU A 50 -13.48 -14.95 18.77
N LYS A 51 -14.55 -15.33 19.49
CA LYS A 51 -15.27 -16.60 19.22
C LYS A 51 -16.14 -16.56 17.96
N LYS A 52 -16.44 -15.39 17.40
CA LYS A 52 -17.24 -15.27 16.16
C LYS A 52 -16.39 -15.20 14.90
N HIS A 53 -15.09 -14.90 15.02
CA HIS A 53 -14.14 -15.04 13.93
C HIS A 53 -13.53 -16.45 13.94
N HIS A 54 -14.33 -17.43 13.53
CA HIS A 54 -13.77 -18.66 13.00
C HIS A 54 -12.88 -18.26 11.83
N THR A 55 -11.57 -18.34 12.02
CA THR A 55 -10.57 -18.21 10.97
C THR A 55 -10.90 -19.26 9.91
N LYS A 56 -11.65 -18.86 8.87
CA LYS A 56 -11.57 -19.54 7.58
C LYS A 56 -10.12 -19.38 7.17
N THR A 57 -9.33 -20.42 7.37
CA THR A 57 -7.98 -20.52 6.82
C THR A 57 -8.10 -20.17 5.35
N PHE A 58 -7.55 -19.02 4.97
CA PHE A 58 -7.62 -18.53 3.60
C PHE A 58 -6.82 -19.51 2.76
N VAL A 59 -7.53 -20.40 2.07
CA VAL A 59 -6.93 -21.32 1.12
C VAL A 59 -6.38 -20.45 0.01
N SER A 60 -5.05 -20.35 -0.08
CA SER A 60 -4.38 -19.81 -1.26
C SER A 60 -5.01 -20.50 -2.47
N THR A 61 -5.66 -19.71 -3.33
CA THR A 61 -6.41 -20.19 -4.48
C THR A 61 -5.54 -21.09 -5.35
N VAL A 62 -4.22 -20.85 -5.39
CA VAL A 62 -3.28 -21.59 -6.23
C VAL A 62 -2.83 -22.92 -5.61
N SER A 63 -2.72 -23.05 -4.28
CA SER A 63 -2.16 -24.26 -3.65
C SER A 63 -3.08 -25.50 -3.67
N THR A 64 -4.33 -25.38 -4.11
CA THR A 64 -5.27 -26.52 -4.15
C THR A 64 -5.68 -26.94 -5.55
N HIS A 65 -5.18 -26.25 -6.58
CA HIS A 65 -5.50 -26.55 -7.96
C HIS A 65 -4.60 -27.68 -8.47
N ASP A 66 -5.22 -28.78 -8.93
CA ASP A 66 -4.54 -29.82 -9.70
C ASP A 66 -3.84 -29.19 -10.92
N SER A 67 -2.65 -29.68 -11.26
CA SER A 67 -1.83 -29.23 -12.39
C SER A 67 -2.60 -29.12 -13.71
N THR A 68 -3.61 -29.97 -13.90
CA THR A 68 -4.53 -29.95 -15.05
C THR A 68 -5.38 -28.68 -15.09
N SER A 69 -5.81 -28.19 -13.94
CA SER A 69 -6.66 -26.99 -13.81
C SER A 69 -5.88 -25.69 -14.05
N LEU A 70 -4.57 -25.66 -13.76
CA LEU A 70 -3.73 -24.48 -14.00
C LEU A 70 -3.61 -24.10 -15.48
N HIS A 71 -3.75 -25.08 -16.38
CA HIS A 71 -3.69 -24.91 -17.83
C HIS A 71 -5.06 -24.69 -18.47
N ASN A 72 -6.14 -24.68 -17.68
CA ASN A 72 -7.50 -24.57 -18.18
C ASN A 72 -7.99 -23.11 -18.15
N ARG A 73 -8.24 -22.51 -19.31
CA ARG A 73 -8.75 -21.13 -19.45
C ARG A 73 -10.14 -20.95 -18.85
N THR A 74 -10.95 -22.00 -18.77
CA THR A 74 -12.28 -21.94 -18.16
C THR A 74 -12.21 -21.61 -16.67
N VAL A 75 -11.12 -21.97 -15.97
CA VAL A 75 -10.90 -21.55 -14.58
C VAL A 75 -10.82 -20.02 -14.50
N VAL A 76 -10.03 -19.39 -15.37
CA VAL A 76 -9.91 -17.93 -15.44
C VAL A 76 -11.23 -17.28 -15.86
N ALA A 77 -11.93 -17.86 -16.83
CA ALA A 77 -13.25 -17.37 -17.25
C ALA A 77 -14.26 -17.37 -16.09
N ASN A 78 -14.26 -18.42 -15.26
CA ASN A 78 -15.13 -18.51 -14.09
C ASN A 78 -14.75 -17.49 -13.02
N LEU A 79 -13.46 -17.31 -12.72
CA LEU A 79 -13.00 -16.27 -11.79
C LEU A 79 -13.45 -14.87 -12.25
N LEU A 80 -13.36 -14.57 -13.55
CA LEU A 80 -13.82 -13.30 -14.10
C LEU A 80 -15.35 -13.13 -14.01
N ARG A 81 -16.12 -14.20 -14.28
CA ARG A 81 -17.59 -14.18 -14.14
C ARG A 81 -18.02 -14.00 -12.68
N GLU A 82 -17.36 -14.68 -11.74
CA GLU A 82 -17.58 -14.52 -10.30
C GLU A 82 -17.27 -13.10 -9.84
N ALA A 83 -16.24 -12.48 -10.43
CA ALA A 83 -15.93 -11.06 -10.23
C ALA A 83 -16.96 -10.10 -10.87
N GLY A 84 -17.95 -10.60 -11.62
CA GLY A 84 -18.96 -9.83 -12.33
C GLY A 84 -18.49 -9.28 -13.69
N ALA A 85 -17.36 -9.75 -14.21
CA ALA A 85 -16.85 -9.32 -15.51
C ALA A 85 -17.46 -10.11 -16.67
N MET A 86 -17.71 -9.43 -17.79
CA MET A 86 -18.14 -10.09 -19.01
C MET A 86 -16.97 -10.79 -19.70
N VAL A 87 -17.18 -12.05 -20.07
CA VAL A 87 -16.23 -12.85 -20.86
C VAL A 87 -16.91 -13.26 -22.15
N THR A 88 -16.53 -12.61 -23.25
CA THR A 88 -17.10 -12.85 -24.59
C THR A 88 -16.34 -13.92 -25.36
N ASP A 89 -15.05 -14.10 -25.10
CA ASP A 89 -14.17 -15.02 -25.82
C ASP A 89 -13.13 -15.63 -24.87
N GLU A 90 -13.42 -16.84 -24.38
CA GLU A 90 -12.52 -17.57 -23.47
C GLU A 90 -11.16 -17.88 -24.11
N SER A 91 -11.07 -17.97 -25.45
CA SER A 91 -9.83 -18.33 -26.15
C SER A 91 -8.74 -17.26 -26.00
N LYS A 92 -9.13 -16.01 -25.73
CA LYS A 92 -8.22 -14.88 -25.51
C LYS A 92 -7.70 -14.79 -24.08
N LEU A 93 -8.34 -15.47 -23.15
CA LEU A 93 -7.95 -15.44 -21.75
C LEU A 93 -6.62 -16.18 -21.53
N PRO A 94 -5.81 -15.75 -20.56
CA PRO A 94 -4.66 -16.54 -20.13
C PRO A 94 -5.09 -17.75 -19.33
N THR A 95 -4.15 -18.67 -19.16
CA THR A 95 -4.20 -19.71 -18.12
C THR A 95 -3.57 -19.19 -16.83
N LEU A 96 -3.83 -19.83 -15.70
CA LEU A 96 -3.16 -19.51 -14.44
C LEU A 96 -1.66 -19.80 -14.51
N ALA A 97 -1.26 -20.86 -15.23
CA ALA A 97 0.14 -21.18 -15.51
C ALA A 97 0.85 -20.01 -16.23
N GLN A 98 0.25 -19.44 -17.28
CA GLN A 98 0.83 -18.29 -17.99
C GLN A 98 1.00 -17.05 -17.10
N ILE A 99 0.09 -16.82 -16.15
CA ILE A 99 0.22 -15.72 -15.19
C ILE A 99 1.36 -16.02 -14.21
N ALA A 100 1.42 -17.25 -13.71
CA ALA A 100 2.45 -17.69 -12.78
C ALA A 100 3.85 -17.67 -13.40
N ASP A 101 3.99 -18.00 -14.69
CA ASP A 101 5.26 -17.91 -15.41
C ASP A 101 5.78 -16.48 -15.53
N LEU A 102 4.87 -15.49 -15.61
CA LEU A 102 5.24 -14.08 -15.78
C LEU A 102 5.47 -13.34 -14.47
N TYR A 103 4.70 -13.65 -13.43
CA TYR A 103 4.67 -12.87 -12.20
C TYR A 103 4.82 -13.73 -10.94
N GLY A 104 4.98 -15.05 -11.06
CA GLY A 104 5.00 -15.97 -9.94
C GLY A 104 3.59 -16.39 -9.51
N PRO A 105 3.45 -17.49 -8.75
CA PRO A 105 2.16 -18.08 -8.38
C PRO A 105 1.43 -17.37 -7.24
N ARG A 106 2.05 -16.35 -6.64
CA ARG A 106 1.53 -15.62 -5.47
C ARG A 106 1.84 -14.13 -5.61
N PRO A 107 1.06 -13.26 -4.96
CA PRO A 107 1.38 -11.83 -4.93
C PRO A 107 2.71 -11.57 -4.22
N VAL A 108 3.41 -10.53 -4.66
CA VAL A 108 4.64 -10.03 -4.04
C VAL A 108 4.34 -8.64 -3.47
N ILE A 109 4.38 -8.54 -2.14
CA ILE A 109 4.21 -7.30 -1.40
C ILE A 109 5.41 -7.14 -0.49
N LEU A 110 6.21 -6.08 -0.71
CA LEU A 110 7.33 -5.73 0.17
C LEU A 110 6.81 -4.89 1.35
N GLY A 111 7.41 -5.01 2.54
CA GLY A 111 7.04 -4.23 3.71
C GLY A 111 6.00 -4.87 4.63
N LEU A 112 5.56 -6.10 4.35
CA LEU A 112 4.58 -6.79 5.19
C LEU A 112 5.10 -7.06 6.61
N GLU A 113 6.41 -7.24 6.75
CA GLU A 113 7.14 -7.35 8.00
C GLU A 113 6.96 -6.12 8.91
N HIS A 114 6.71 -4.95 8.35
CA HIS A 114 6.51 -3.71 9.11
C HIS A 114 5.07 -3.49 9.60
N CYS A 115 4.14 -4.35 9.19
CA CYS A 115 2.72 -4.21 9.52
C CYS A 115 2.46 -4.28 11.03
N GLU A 116 3.12 -5.19 11.74
CA GLU A 116 2.96 -5.32 13.18
C GLU A 116 3.43 -4.06 13.91
N HIS A 117 4.62 -3.56 13.54
CA HIS A 117 5.15 -2.32 14.09
C HIS A 117 4.17 -1.15 13.86
N PHE A 118 3.65 -0.98 12.64
CA PHE A 118 2.65 0.06 12.35
C PHE A 118 1.41 -0.04 13.25
N ARG A 119 0.86 -1.25 13.43
CA ARG A 119 -0.32 -1.45 14.28
C ARG A 119 0.00 -1.11 15.74
N ASN A 120 1.20 -1.42 16.22
CA ASN A 120 1.57 -1.17 17.61
C ASN A 120 1.87 0.31 17.90
N THR A 121 2.30 1.08 16.90
CA THR A 121 2.66 2.50 17.07
C THR A 121 1.53 3.46 16.76
N VAL A 122 0.61 3.09 15.87
CA VAL A 122 -0.51 3.97 15.47
C VAL A 122 -1.81 3.55 16.16
N PRO A 123 -2.50 4.47 16.87
CA PRO A 123 -3.79 4.17 17.49
C PRO A 123 -4.79 3.61 16.48
N ALA A 124 -5.46 2.51 16.81
CA ALA A 124 -6.31 1.78 15.88
C ALA A 124 -7.43 2.65 15.26
N SER A 125 -8.03 3.54 16.04
CA SER A 125 -9.04 4.51 15.60
C SER A 125 -8.50 5.61 14.68
N GLU A 126 -7.19 5.71 14.52
CA GLU A 126 -6.51 6.74 13.73
C GLU A 126 -5.75 6.20 12.51
N ARG A 127 -5.45 4.90 12.46
CA ARG A 127 -4.79 4.24 11.32
C ARG A 127 -5.52 4.52 10.01
N MET A 128 -4.77 4.75 8.94
CA MET A 128 -5.34 4.83 7.59
C MET A 128 -4.39 4.24 6.54
N LEU A 129 -4.94 3.86 5.41
CA LEU A 129 -4.24 3.49 4.17
C LEU A 129 -4.33 4.64 3.17
N GLY A 130 -3.28 4.86 2.40
CA GLY A 130 -3.29 5.84 1.31
C GLY A 130 -2.51 5.35 0.10
N ALA A 131 -3.07 5.48 -1.09
CA ALA A 131 -2.36 5.09 -2.32
C ALA A 131 -1.22 6.07 -2.64
N ALA A 132 -0.10 5.50 -3.07
CA ALA A 132 1.06 6.15 -3.64
C ALA A 132 1.54 5.34 -4.86
N GLY A 133 2.31 5.95 -5.75
CA GLY A 133 2.86 5.28 -6.94
C GLY A 133 3.03 6.25 -8.09
N MET A 134 3.96 5.97 -9.01
CA MET A 134 4.13 6.80 -10.20
C MET A 134 2.87 6.80 -11.08
N PHE A 135 2.80 7.69 -12.06
CA PHE A 135 1.71 7.65 -13.03
C PHE A 135 1.60 6.27 -13.71
N SER A 136 0.37 5.83 -14.03
CA SER A 136 0.12 4.55 -14.74
C SER A 136 0.57 3.25 -14.04
N THR A 137 0.55 3.23 -12.71
CA THR A 137 0.97 2.08 -11.88
C THR A 137 -0.16 1.43 -11.08
N GLY A 138 -1.40 1.86 -11.25
CA GLY A 138 -2.55 1.26 -10.56
C GLY A 138 -2.98 1.96 -9.26
N THR A 139 -2.49 3.16 -8.96
CA THR A 139 -2.90 3.92 -7.76
C THR A 139 -4.42 4.06 -7.60
N ASN A 140 -5.15 4.29 -8.70
CA ASN A 140 -6.62 4.36 -8.62
C ASN A 140 -7.23 2.97 -8.36
N LEU A 141 -6.67 1.92 -8.97
CA LEU A 141 -7.16 0.54 -8.82
C LEU A 141 -7.07 0.10 -7.36
N VAL A 142 -5.91 0.24 -6.71
CA VAL A 142 -5.75 -0.13 -5.28
C VAL A 142 -6.71 0.67 -4.40
N THR A 143 -6.91 1.96 -4.68
CA THR A 143 -7.83 2.80 -3.92
C THR A 143 -9.27 2.32 -4.03
N HIS A 144 -9.76 2.06 -5.24
CA HIS A 144 -11.13 1.58 -5.43
C HIS A 144 -11.34 0.21 -4.77
N LEU A 145 -10.37 -0.70 -4.90
CA LEU A 145 -10.43 -2.02 -4.28
C LEU A 145 -10.48 -1.93 -2.75
N LEU A 146 -9.63 -1.11 -2.13
CA LEU A 146 -9.62 -0.91 -0.68
C LEU A 146 -10.94 -0.28 -0.20
N LYS A 147 -11.41 0.79 -0.85
CA LYS A 147 -12.66 1.46 -0.46
C LYS A 147 -13.90 0.58 -0.56
N ARG A 148 -13.92 -0.37 -1.50
CA ARG A 148 -15.05 -1.31 -1.68
C ARG A 148 -15.02 -2.43 -0.66
N ASN A 149 -13.82 -2.91 -0.30
CA ASN A 149 -13.67 -4.20 0.39
C ASN A 149 -13.13 -4.11 1.81
N CYS A 150 -12.43 -3.05 2.19
CA CYS A 150 -11.72 -2.95 3.47
C CYS A 150 -12.31 -1.85 4.37
N TYR A 151 -12.29 -2.09 5.68
CA TYR A 151 -12.49 -1.06 6.71
C TYR A 151 -11.67 -1.38 7.98
N ILE A 152 -11.45 -0.37 8.82
CA ILE A 152 -10.79 -0.54 10.13
C ILE A 152 -11.87 -0.58 11.22
N PRO A 153 -12.02 -1.68 11.98
CA PRO A 153 -13.10 -1.85 12.96
C PRO A 153 -13.22 -0.71 13.98
N GLU A 154 -12.12 -0.27 14.56
CA GLU A 154 -12.10 0.79 15.58
C GLU A 154 -12.51 2.16 14.99
N ARG A 155 -12.31 2.35 13.69
CA ARG A 155 -12.83 3.53 12.97
C ARG A 155 -14.32 3.39 12.68
N ALA A 156 -14.78 2.19 12.33
CA ALA A 156 -16.20 1.92 12.15
C ALA A 156 -16.98 2.10 13.46
N GLU A 157 -16.41 1.73 14.60
CA GLU A 157 -16.99 1.98 15.93
C GLU A 157 -17.10 3.50 16.21
N LYS A 158 -16.05 4.26 15.87
CA LYS A 158 -16.00 5.72 16.08
C LYS A 158 -16.96 6.51 15.17
N TYR A 159 -17.08 6.13 13.90
CA TYR A 159 -17.79 6.93 12.88
C TYR A 159 -19.10 6.29 12.37
N GLY A 160 -19.39 5.05 12.76
CA GLY A 160 -20.51 4.24 12.28
C GLY A 160 -20.23 3.59 10.92
N LEU A 161 -20.32 2.26 10.83
CA LEU A 161 -19.97 1.50 9.62
C LEU A 161 -20.78 1.92 8.37
N GLU A 162 -22.08 2.15 8.55
CA GLU A 162 -23.02 2.46 7.46
C GLU A 162 -23.05 3.96 7.11
N THR A 163 -22.74 4.83 8.06
CA THR A 163 -22.84 6.28 7.90
C THR A 163 -21.51 6.95 7.56
N ALA A 164 -20.39 6.28 7.87
CA ALA A 164 -19.06 6.83 7.64
C ALA A 164 -18.69 6.84 6.15
N THR A 165 -18.00 7.90 5.75
CA THR A 165 -17.27 7.93 4.48
C THR A 165 -16.15 6.87 4.48
N LYS A 166 -15.70 6.44 3.30
CA LYS A 166 -14.60 5.46 3.19
C LYS A 166 -13.29 5.99 3.78
N GLU A 167 -13.04 7.29 3.68
CA GLU A 167 -11.95 7.98 4.35
C GLU A 167 -12.08 7.91 5.88
N GLN A 168 -13.29 8.12 6.43
CA GLN A 168 -13.53 7.95 7.87
C GLN A 168 -13.33 6.51 8.32
N LEU A 169 -13.53 5.51 7.45
CA LEU A 169 -13.21 4.10 7.69
C LEU A 169 -11.72 3.74 7.47
N GLY A 170 -10.88 4.72 7.14
CA GLY A 170 -9.43 4.56 7.02
C GLY A 170 -8.93 4.33 5.59
N MET A 171 -9.79 4.34 4.57
CA MET A 171 -9.39 4.08 3.18
C MET A 171 -9.29 5.38 2.39
N ARG A 172 -8.10 5.98 2.31
CA ARG A 172 -7.89 7.28 1.64
C ARG A 172 -7.66 7.12 0.14
N TRP A 173 -8.04 8.17 -0.59
CA TRP A 173 -7.73 8.26 -2.02
C TRP A 173 -6.23 8.31 -2.33
N GLN A 174 -5.45 8.98 -1.49
CA GLN A 174 -4.01 9.17 -1.64
C GLN A 174 -3.35 9.44 -0.29
N VAL A 175 -2.03 9.24 -0.23
CA VAL A 175 -1.19 9.74 0.87
C VAL A 175 -1.26 11.27 1.00
N PRO A 176 -1.04 11.86 2.20
CA PRO A 176 -1.15 13.30 2.43
C PRO A 176 -0.29 14.17 1.52
N TRP A 177 0.91 13.72 1.13
CA TRP A 177 1.84 14.43 0.25
C TRP A 177 1.58 14.21 -1.24
N GLY A 178 0.49 13.54 -1.61
CA GLY A 178 0.04 13.34 -2.99
C GLY A 178 0.44 11.98 -3.56
N LYS A 179 -0.47 11.36 -4.32
CA LYS A 179 -0.29 9.97 -4.82
C LYS A 179 0.91 9.74 -5.73
N HIS A 180 1.34 10.74 -6.50
CA HIS A 180 2.42 10.61 -7.49
C HIS A 180 3.74 11.22 -7.03
N THR A 181 3.83 11.57 -5.75
CA THR A 181 4.95 12.29 -5.18
C THR A 181 5.94 11.31 -4.52
N PRO A 182 7.27 11.51 -4.67
CA PRO A 182 8.29 10.70 -4.00
C PRO A 182 8.17 10.72 -2.46
N ALA A 183 8.80 9.75 -1.79
CA ALA A 183 8.67 9.54 -0.34
C ALA A 183 9.14 10.74 0.49
N ASP A 184 10.24 11.39 0.09
CA ASP A 184 10.85 12.52 0.80
C ASP A 184 9.94 13.74 0.94
N TYR A 185 8.84 13.79 0.19
CA TYR A 185 7.86 14.85 0.29
C TYR A 185 6.90 14.68 1.46
N LYS A 186 6.90 13.53 2.14
CA LYS A 186 6.12 13.34 3.36
C LYS A 186 6.33 14.51 4.32
N ILE A 187 7.58 14.93 4.56
CA ILE A 187 7.87 16.04 5.47
C ILE A 187 7.70 17.41 4.82
N LYS A 188 7.94 17.53 3.51
CA LYS A 188 8.02 18.82 2.78
C LYS A 188 6.67 19.34 2.29
N HIS A 189 5.68 18.46 2.13
CA HIS A 189 4.42 18.80 1.46
C HIS A 189 3.20 18.11 2.09
N ALA A 190 2.07 18.80 2.05
CA ALA A 190 0.76 18.22 2.26
C ALA A 190 -0.20 18.82 1.23
N THR A 191 -1.04 17.98 0.64
CA THR A 191 -2.15 18.46 -0.17
C THR A 191 -3.13 19.24 0.70
N GLU A 192 -3.84 20.20 0.12
CA GLU A 192 -4.78 21.09 0.84
C GLU A 192 -5.77 20.30 1.71
N LYS A 193 -6.36 19.23 1.16
CA LYS A 193 -7.31 18.35 1.86
C LYS A 193 -6.70 17.45 2.94
N ALA A 194 -5.39 17.51 3.14
CA ALA A 194 -4.65 16.62 4.04
C ALA A 194 -3.71 17.38 5.01
N GLN A 195 -3.81 18.71 5.10
CA GLN A 195 -2.97 19.51 6.00
C GLN A 195 -3.11 19.13 7.48
N LEU A 196 -4.32 18.73 7.90
CA LEU A 196 -4.62 18.37 9.29
C LEU A 196 -4.42 16.89 9.60
N ILE A 197 -3.91 16.11 8.65
CA ILE A 197 -3.74 14.66 8.82
C ILE A 197 -2.36 14.40 9.38
N ASN A 198 -2.30 13.67 10.50
CA ASN A 198 -1.03 13.15 10.98
C ASN A 198 -0.49 12.14 9.96
N LYS A 199 0.61 12.50 9.30
CA LYS A 199 1.23 11.71 8.22
C LYS A 199 1.82 10.41 8.73
N ASP A 200 2.09 10.29 10.03
CA ASP A 200 2.61 9.08 10.67
C ASP A 200 1.50 8.04 10.92
N TYR A 201 0.23 8.45 10.81
CA TYR A 201 -0.92 7.54 10.95
C TYR A 201 -1.35 6.91 9.63
N ILE A 202 -0.60 7.18 8.55
CA ILE A 202 -0.87 6.67 7.21
C ILE A 202 0.16 5.60 6.86
N LEU A 203 -0.32 4.42 6.48
CA LEU A 203 0.48 3.42 5.80
C LEU A 203 0.32 3.59 4.28
N PRO A 204 1.39 3.97 3.55
CA PRO A 204 1.34 4.08 2.09
C PRO A 204 1.25 2.72 1.41
N CYS A 205 0.28 2.59 0.49
CA CYS A 205 0.21 1.52 -0.49
C CYS A 205 0.85 2.00 -1.80
N VAL A 206 2.15 1.77 -1.94
CA VAL A 206 2.92 2.17 -3.11
C VAL A 206 2.72 1.14 -4.22
N THR A 207 1.96 1.50 -5.25
CA THR A 207 1.79 0.63 -6.42
C THR A 207 2.95 0.81 -7.38
N ILE A 208 3.58 -0.30 -7.76
CA ILE A 208 4.68 -0.37 -8.73
C ILE A 208 4.27 -1.22 -9.93
N ARG A 209 4.83 -0.96 -11.10
CA ARG A 209 4.58 -1.73 -12.33
C ARG A 209 5.91 -2.09 -12.97
N SER A 210 5.94 -3.21 -13.72
CA SER A 210 7.09 -3.59 -14.55
C SER A 210 7.65 -2.37 -15.31
N PRO A 211 8.95 -2.04 -15.18
CA PRO A 211 9.52 -0.81 -15.74
C PRO A 211 9.33 -0.74 -17.26
N TRP A 212 9.47 -1.87 -17.95
CA TRP A 212 9.27 -1.97 -19.40
C TRP A 212 7.85 -1.60 -19.82
N ARG A 213 6.84 -2.18 -19.14
CA ARG A 213 5.43 -1.85 -19.41
C ARG A 213 5.06 -0.44 -18.97
N TRP A 214 5.69 0.04 -17.91
CA TRP A 214 5.46 1.38 -17.40
C TRP A 214 5.98 2.43 -18.38
N MET A 215 7.22 2.29 -18.88
CA MET A 215 7.78 3.19 -19.89
C MET A 215 6.95 3.23 -21.18
N GLN A 216 6.48 2.07 -21.67
CA GLN A 216 5.50 2.02 -22.78
C GLN A 216 4.21 2.81 -22.49
N SER A 217 3.77 2.82 -21.23
CA SER A 217 2.60 3.57 -20.79
C SER A 217 2.86 5.07 -20.80
N MET A 218 4.05 5.49 -20.36
CA MET A 218 4.48 6.88 -20.34
C MET A 218 4.62 7.45 -21.76
N CYS A 219 5.02 6.64 -22.74
CA CYS A 219 4.99 7.00 -24.16
C CYS A 219 3.61 7.39 -24.67
N LYS A 220 2.56 6.73 -24.18
CA LYS A 220 1.17 7.02 -24.57
C LYS A 220 0.61 8.22 -23.84
N ASN A 221 0.94 8.35 -22.56
CA ASN A 221 0.47 9.42 -21.69
C ASN A 221 1.61 9.82 -20.75
N PRO A 222 2.35 10.90 -21.04
CA PRO A 222 3.49 11.32 -20.21
C PRO A 222 3.06 12.05 -18.93
N TYR A 223 1.77 12.39 -18.78
CA TYR A 223 1.22 13.11 -17.63
C TYR A 223 1.93 14.45 -17.39
N THR A 224 2.65 14.60 -16.27
CA THR A 224 3.46 15.78 -15.96
C THR A 224 4.95 15.58 -16.23
N ALA A 225 5.36 14.38 -16.65
CA ALA A 225 6.72 14.12 -17.10
C ALA A 225 6.93 14.70 -18.49
N ARG A 226 8.12 15.25 -18.74
CA ARG A 226 8.50 15.90 -19.99
C ARG A 226 9.92 15.46 -20.36
N TRP A 227 10.09 15.01 -21.59
CA TRP A 227 11.40 14.72 -22.17
C TRP A 227 11.34 14.89 -23.69
N PRO A 228 12.46 15.10 -24.39
CA PRO A 228 12.50 15.14 -25.84
C PRO A 228 11.93 13.85 -26.47
N HIS A 229 10.72 13.96 -27.03
CA HIS A 229 10.12 12.91 -27.85
C HIS A 229 10.70 12.99 -29.27
N ALA A 230 11.37 11.92 -29.72
CA ALA A 230 11.72 11.74 -31.12
C ALA A 230 10.61 10.93 -31.83
N SER A 231 10.86 10.47 -33.05
CA SER A 231 10.06 9.42 -33.71
C SER A 231 10.15 8.05 -32.99
N ILE A 232 10.99 7.95 -31.97
CA ILE A 232 11.25 6.77 -31.14
C ILE A 232 10.78 7.08 -29.72
N CYS A 233 10.19 6.09 -29.04
CA CYS A 233 9.81 6.18 -27.64
C CYS A 233 10.11 4.85 -26.93
N PRO A 234 10.72 4.82 -25.73
CA PRO A 234 10.90 5.93 -24.80
C PRO A 234 12.03 6.93 -25.12
N HIS A 235 12.96 6.61 -26.02
CA HIS A 235 14.13 7.43 -26.34
C HIS A 235 14.95 7.72 -25.08
N LEU A 236 15.46 6.66 -24.44
CA LEU A 236 16.23 6.72 -23.19
C LEU A 236 17.59 7.38 -23.39
N VAL A 237 18.18 7.22 -24.57
CA VAL A 237 19.50 7.76 -24.93
C VAL A 237 19.42 8.57 -26.22
N VAL A 238 20.14 9.69 -26.25
CA VAL A 238 20.30 10.55 -27.44
C VAL A 238 21.43 10.05 -28.33
N ASN A 239 22.50 9.53 -27.72
CA ASN A 239 23.64 8.94 -28.39
C ASN A 239 24.07 7.68 -27.64
N SER A 240 24.17 6.57 -28.38
CA SER A 240 24.48 5.24 -27.87
C SER A 240 25.93 4.81 -28.11
N SER A 241 26.84 5.74 -28.39
CA SER A 241 28.25 5.41 -28.60
C SER A 241 28.82 4.64 -27.40
N GLN A 242 29.64 3.62 -27.66
CA GLN A 242 30.25 2.79 -26.61
C GLN A 242 31.14 3.60 -25.66
N LEU A 243 31.66 4.75 -26.10
CA LEU A 243 32.59 5.58 -25.34
C LEU A 243 31.89 6.64 -24.49
N SER A 244 30.70 7.10 -24.90
CA SER A 244 29.88 8.03 -24.12
C SER A 244 28.40 7.82 -24.42
N ARG A 245 27.69 7.27 -23.43
CA ARG A 245 26.24 7.19 -23.47
C ARG A 245 25.66 8.52 -23.01
N GLN A 246 24.96 9.21 -23.90
CA GLN A 246 24.23 10.42 -23.56
C GLN A 246 22.77 10.07 -23.26
N TRP A 247 22.37 10.18 -21.99
CA TRP A 247 20.99 9.97 -21.56
C TRP A 247 20.08 11.11 -21.99
N ASN A 248 18.80 10.79 -22.23
CA ASN A 248 17.77 11.77 -22.56
C ASN A 248 17.03 12.22 -21.28
N PRO A 249 17.27 13.44 -20.77
CA PRO A 249 16.81 13.86 -19.45
C PRO A 249 15.29 13.99 -19.39
N VAL A 250 14.74 13.69 -18.21
CA VAL A 250 13.31 13.80 -17.91
C VAL A 250 13.09 14.81 -16.80
N THR A 251 12.14 15.71 -17.00
CA THR A 251 11.66 16.63 -15.97
C THR A 251 10.25 16.23 -15.55
N VAL A 252 9.96 16.20 -14.24
CA VAL A 252 8.62 15.89 -13.71
C VAL A 252 8.15 17.01 -12.81
N LYS A 253 6.95 17.51 -13.05
CA LYS A 253 6.28 18.45 -12.14
C LYS A 253 5.43 17.69 -11.11
N TYR A 254 5.80 17.83 -9.85
CA TYR A 254 5.04 17.38 -8.68
C TYR A 254 4.27 18.54 -8.03
N GLY A 255 3.46 18.23 -7.02
CA GLY A 255 2.69 19.24 -6.29
C GLY A 255 3.56 20.28 -5.56
N ALA A 256 4.75 19.88 -5.10
CA ALA A 256 5.64 20.76 -4.34
C ALA A 256 6.88 21.24 -5.10
N GLY A 257 7.07 20.83 -6.36
CA GLY A 257 8.25 21.23 -7.11
C GLY A 257 8.37 20.58 -8.48
N ILE A 258 9.49 20.89 -9.14
CA ILE A 258 9.91 20.27 -10.39
C ILE A 258 11.21 19.53 -10.10
N GLU A 259 11.29 18.27 -10.52
CA GLU A 259 12.51 17.46 -10.41
C GLU A 259 13.02 17.04 -11.79
N ASN A 260 14.33 16.83 -11.86
CA ASN A 260 15.02 16.38 -13.06
C ASN A 260 15.66 15.02 -12.80
N TYR A 261 15.56 14.14 -13.78
CA TYR A 261 16.06 12.77 -13.76
C TYR A 261 16.92 12.54 -15.00
N THR A 262 17.89 11.65 -14.85
CA THR A 262 18.86 11.34 -15.91
C THR A 262 18.20 10.82 -17.19
N SER A 263 17.20 9.94 -17.06
CA SER A 263 16.32 9.52 -18.15
C SER A 263 15.04 8.89 -17.63
N LEU A 264 14.16 8.41 -18.53
CA LEU A 264 12.87 7.82 -18.12
C LEU A 264 13.04 6.55 -17.27
N VAL A 265 14.06 5.73 -17.54
CA VAL A 265 14.35 4.55 -16.71
C VAL A 265 14.89 4.96 -15.33
N HIS A 266 15.74 5.99 -15.26
CA HIS A 266 16.24 6.53 -13.99
C HIS A 266 15.13 7.17 -13.16
N LEU A 267 14.17 7.84 -13.79
CA LEU A 267 12.96 8.30 -13.10
C LEU A 267 12.22 7.13 -12.43
N TRP A 268 12.12 5.96 -13.06
CA TRP A 268 11.52 4.78 -12.41
C TRP A 268 12.37 4.33 -11.21
N ILE A 269 13.67 4.14 -11.42
CA ILE A 269 14.60 3.65 -10.39
C ILE A 269 14.61 4.59 -9.19
N GLU A 270 14.96 5.86 -9.40
CA GLU A 270 15.15 6.85 -8.34
C GLU A 270 13.85 7.14 -7.57
N TRP A 271 12.68 7.09 -8.22
CA TRP A 271 11.41 7.31 -7.55
C TRP A 271 11.06 6.16 -6.59
N TYR A 272 11.24 4.91 -7.02
CA TYR A 272 10.95 3.75 -6.16
C TYR A 272 12.04 3.49 -5.13
N ASP A 273 13.29 3.81 -5.43
CA ASP A 273 14.43 3.74 -4.50
C ASP A 273 14.13 4.49 -3.19
N GLN A 274 13.47 5.65 -3.26
CA GLN A 274 13.06 6.39 -2.05
C GLN A 274 12.08 5.63 -1.16
N TYR A 275 11.13 4.88 -1.73
CA TYR A 275 10.21 4.05 -0.94
C TYR A 275 10.84 2.72 -0.54
N ALA A 276 11.72 2.16 -1.37
CA ALA A 276 12.40 0.90 -1.13
C ALA A 276 13.35 0.99 0.07
N ARG A 277 14.07 2.11 0.24
CA ARG A 277 14.88 2.41 1.44
C ARG A 277 14.09 2.23 2.73
N LEU A 278 12.84 2.69 2.75
CA LEU A 278 11.97 2.59 3.94
C LEU A 278 11.54 1.14 4.24
N VAL A 279 11.71 0.22 3.29
CA VAL A 279 11.36 -1.19 3.42
C VAL A 279 12.60 -2.05 3.67
N LEU A 280 13.73 -1.73 3.05
CA LEU A 280 14.89 -2.62 2.95
C LEU A 280 16.07 -2.19 3.84
N ASP A 281 16.15 -0.92 4.25
CA ASP A 281 17.25 -0.45 5.09
C ASP A 281 16.92 -0.66 6.59
N ASP A 282 17.40 -1.78 7.13
CA ASP A 282 17.31 -2.07 8.57
C ASP A 282 18.05 -1.00 9.42
N GLU A 283 19.11 -0.38 8.89
CA GLU A 283 19.89 0.66 9.58
C GLU A 283 19.15 2.00 9.71
N VAL A 284 18.16 2.27 8.85
CA VAL A 284 17.38 3.53 8.89
C VAL A 284 16.43 3.55 10.11
N VAL A 285 16.28 2.43 10.81
CA VAL A 285 15.43 2.29 12.00
C VAL A 285 15.96 3.07 13.21
N GLU A 286 17.27 3.33 13.33
CA GLU A 286 17.82 4.05 14.50
C GLU A 286 17.66 5.58 14.42
N ASN A 287 17.56 6.15 13.22
CA ASN A 287 17.25 7.58 13.03
C ASN A 287 15.74 7.77 12.77
N HIS A 288 14.95 7.66 13.84
CA HIS A 288 13.47 7.67 13.87
C HIS A 288 12.75 8.85 13.17
N ALA A 289 13.44 9.88 12.69
CA ALA A 289 12.79 11.04 12.08
C ALA A 289 12.30 10.79 10.64
N THR A 290 12.84 9.79 9.93
CA THR A 290 12.53 9.55 8.50
C THR A 290 12.01 8.16 8.17
N SER A 291 12.17 7.17 9.05
CA SER A 291 11.65 5.82 8.82
C SER A 291 10.15 5.74 9.12
N TYR A 292 9.36 5.25 8.17
CA TYR A 292 7.95 4.92 8.39
C TYR A 292 7.55 3.71 7.53
N PRO A 293 6.61 2.88 8.01
CA PRO A 293 6.23 1.67 7.30
C PRO A 293 5.54 2.00 5.97
N VAL A 294 5.82 1.19 4.96
CA VAL A 294 5.32 1.32 3.59
C VAL A 294 5.06 -0.08 3.05
N LEU A 295 4.05 -0.23 2.19
CA LEU A 295 3.88 -1.43 1.36
C LEU A 295 4.19 -1.10 -0.09
N ILE A 296 5.02 -1.92 -0.75
CA ILE A 296 5.25 -1.84 -2.21
C ILE A 296 4.56 -3.03 -2.87
N ILE A 297 3.60 -2.73 -3.75
CA ILE A 297 2.64 -3.69 -4.31
C ILE A 297 2.70 -3.65 -5.84
N ARG A 298 2.88 -4.80 -6.49
CA ARG A 298 2.84 -4.84 -7.96
C ARG A 298 1.42 -4.58 -8.46
N MET A 299 1.30 -3.75 -9.50
CA MET A 299 0.04 -3.49 -10.19
C MET A 299 -0.55 -4.79 -10.71
N GLU A 300 0.31 -5.69 -11.19
CA GLU A 300 -0.05 -6.99 -11.72
C GLU A 300 -0.71 -7.88 -10.64
N ASP A 301 -0.27 -7.79 -9.38
CA ASP A 301 -0.89 -8.54 -8.27
C ASP A 301 -2.26 -8.00 -7.88
N LEU A 302 -2.53 -6.72 -8.11
CA LEU A 302 -3.86 -6.13 -7.97
C LEU A 302 -4.82 -6.59 -9.08
N ILE A 303 -4.29 -7.07 -10.21
CA ILE A 303 -5.07 -7.55 -11.35
C ILE A 303 -5.33 -9.06 -11.22
N PHE A 304 -4.28 -9.84 -10.97
CA PHE A 304 -4.35 -11.31 -11.02
C PHE A 304 -4.64 -11.96 -9.68
N TYR A 305 -4.18 -11.35 -8.58
CA TYR A 305 -4.35 -11.86 -7.22
C TYR A 305 -5.16 -10.89 -6.36
N THR A 306 -6.14 -10.20 -6.98
CA THR A 306 -6.82 -9.02 -6.42
C THR A 306 -7.30 -9.21 -4.97
N GLN A 307 -8.06 -10.27 -4.70
CA GLN A 307 -8.62 -10.50 -3.36
C GLN A 307 -7.54 -10.81 -2.33
N GLU A 308 -6.58 -11.67 -2.67
CA GLU A 308 -5.46 -12.02 -1.78
C GLU A 308 -4.59 -10.80 -1.46
N THR A 309 -4.21 -10.04 -2.48
CA THR A 309 -3.42 -8.81 -2.36
C THR A 309 -4.13 -7.76 -1.48
N VAL A 310 -5.40 -7.48 -1.75
CA VAL A 310 -6.19 -6.48 -1.00
C VAL A 310 -6.43 -6.91 0.44
N THR A 311 -6.62 -8.21 0.68
CA THR A 311 -6.78 -8.76 2.03
C THR A 311 -5.50 -8.55 2.86
N GLN A 312 -4.33 -8.87 2.32
CA GLN A 312 -3.05 -8.66 3.00
C GLN A 312 -2.80 -7.19 3.31
N ILE A 313 -3.06 -6.29 2.35
CA ILE A 313 -2.95 -4.84 2.57
C ILE A 313 -3.89 -4.37 3.69
N CYS A 314 -5.16 -4.81 3.66
CA CYS A 314 -6.16 -4.42 4.64
C CYS A 314 -5.79 -4.86 6.06
N GLN A 315 -5.36 -6.11 6.21
CA GLN A 315 -4.93 -6.70 7.48
C GLN A 315 -3.66 -6.03 8.02
N CYS A 316 -2.78 -5.53 7.15
CA CYS A 316 -1.59 -4.82 7.56
C CYS A 316 -1.90 -3.66 8.53
N THR A 317 -2.97 -2.90 8.28
CA THR A 317 -3.41 -1.80 9.15
C THR A 317 -4.35 -2.21 10.29
N GLY A 318 -4.55 -3.51 10.51
CA GLY A 318 -5.58 -4.03 11.42
C GLY A 318 -7.00 -3.89 10.88
N GLY A 319 -7.13 -3.66 9.56
CA GLY A 319 -8.41 -3.66 8.88
C GLY A 319 -8.91 -5.07 8.61
N VAL A 320 -10.19 -5.17 8.24
CA VAL A 320 -10.83 -6.42 7.83
C VAL A 320 -11.59 -6.24 6.53
N ILE A 321 -11.73 -7.34 5.78
CA ILE A 321 -12.63 -7.38 4.63
C ILE A 321 -14.07 -7.48 5.12
N TYR A 322 -15.00 -6.78 4.47
CA TYR A 322 -16.43 -6.87 4.80
C TYR A 322 -16.91 -8.34 4.75
N ALA A 323 -17.34 -8.88 5.88
CA ALA A 323 -17.81 -10.27 5.97
C ALA A 323 -19.25 -10.45 5.44
N GLU A 324 -20.05 -9.39 5.48
CA GLU A 324 -21.49 -9.42 5.15
C GLU A 324 -21.77 -9.31 3.64
N LYS A 325 -20.74 -9.13 2.81
CA LYS A 325 -20.90 -9.04 1.35
C LYS A 325 -19.76 -9.75 0.61
N PRO A 326 -20.00 -10.19 -0.64
CA PRO A 326 -18.95 -10.70 -1.51
C PRO A 326 -17.85 -9.65 -1.75
N PHE A 327 -16.64 -10.12 -2.07
CA PHE A 327 -15.56 -9.24 -2.48
C PHE A 327 -15.92 -8.57 -3.82
N GLU A 328 -15.90 -7.25 -3.86
CA GLU A 328 -16.24 -6.45 -5.03
C GLU A 328 -14.99 -6.10 -5.85
N TYR A 329 -14.95 -6.60 -7.07
CA TYR A 329 -13.88 -6.30 -8.03
C TYR A 329 -14.14 -4.98 -8.75
N VAL A 330 -13.07 -4.40 -9.31
CA VAL A 330 -13.16 -3.27 -10.24
C VAL A 330 -13.25 -3.83 -11.65
N VAL A 331 -14.48 -4.19 -12.05
CA VAL A 331 -14.78 -4.80 -13.37
C VAL A 331 -14.61 -3.79 -14.49
N GLU A 332 -15.20 -2.61 -14.31
CA GLU A 332 -15.03 -1.50 -15.23
C GLU A 332 -13.67 -0.83 -15.03
N SER A 333 -13.34 0.11 -15.91
CA SER A 333 -12.15 0.92 -15.74
C SER A 333 -12.08 1.65 -14.38
N ALA A 334 -10.94 1.50 -13.70
CA ALA A 334 -10.56 2.28 -12.51
C ALA A 334 -10.29 3.78 -12.79
N LYS A 335 -10.47 4.23 -14.04
CA LYS A 335 -10.32 5.63 -14.47
C LYS A 335 -11.62 6.23 -15.01
N LYS A 336 -12.75 5.51 -14.94
CA LYS A 336 -14.05 5.96 -15.49
C LYS A 336 -14.47 7.34 -14.96
N ASP A 337 -14.16 7.63 -13.70
CA ASP A 337 -14.56 8.88 -13.04
C ASP A 337 -13.57 10.05 -13.26
N SER A 338 -12.57 9.87 -14.10
CA SER A 338 -11.49 10.86 -14.30
C SER A 338 -11.57 11.42 -15.74
N PRO A 339 -11.79 12.74 -15.91
CA PRO A 339 -11.91 13.37 -17.23
C PRO A 339 -10.70 13.08 -18.13
N GLY A 340 -10.95 12.78 -19.42
CA GLY A 340 -9.89 12.54 -20.41
C GLY A 340 -9.32 11.12 -20.45
N HIS A 341 -10.08 10.11 -20.02
CA HIS A 341 -9.63 8.71 -19.92
C HIS A 341 -10.58 7.70 -20.59
N ASP A 342 -11.09 8.05 -21.78
CA ASP A 342 -12.10 7.29 -22.53
C ASP A 342 -11.61 5.92 -23.06
N THR A 343 -10.31 5.62 -22.98
CA THR A 343 -9.68 4.39 -23.51
C THR A 343 -9.25 3.42 -22.43
N SER A 344 -9.90 3.48 -21.28
CA SER A 344 -9.45 2.75 -20.12
C SER A 344 -9.89 1.28 -20.12
N VAL A 345 -9.08 0.42 -19.50
CA VAL A 345 -9.12 -1.04 -19.65
C VAL A 345 -9.90 -1.64 -18.48
N GLY A 346 -10.96 -2.41 -18.76
CA GLY A 346 -11.70 -3.18 -17.77
C GLY A 346 -10.92 -4.40 -17.28
N LEU A 347 -11.50 -5.17 -16.35
CA LEU A 347 -10.84 -6.32 -15.72
C LEU A 347 -10.49 -7.41 -16.74
N THR A 348 -11.45 -7.81 -17.59
CA THR A 348 -11.23 -8.84 -18.62
C THR A 348 -10.12 -8.42 -19.59
N GLU A 349 -10.16 -7.18 -20.08
CA GLU A 349 -9.14 -6.67 -21.00
C GLU A 349 -7.78 -6.50 -20.30
N ALA A 350 -7.76 -6.18 -19.00
CA ALA A 350 -6.54 -6.12 -18.22
C ALA A 350 -5.91 -7.51 -18.10
N TRP A 351 -6.70 -8.54 -17.79
CA TRP A 351 -6.23 -9.92 -17.75
C TRP A 351 -5.63 -10.36 -19.09
N ILE A 352 -6.31 -10.07 -20.21
CA ILE A 352 -5.81 -10.37 -21.56
C ILE A 352 -4.53 -9.58 -21.90
N LYS A 353 -4.48 -8.30 -21.53
CA LYS A 353 -3.38 -7.40 -21.89
C LYS A 353 -2.11 -7.69 -21.09
N TYR A 354 -2.24 -7.89 -19.79
CA TYR A 354 -1.10 -7.97 -18.87
C TYR A 354 -0.54 -9.39 -18.73
N SER A 355 -1.26 -10.41 -19.18
CA SER A 355 -0.80 -11.80 -19.24
C SER A 355 -0.02 -12.17 -20.51
N LYS A 356 0.03 -11.27 -21.50
CA LYS A 356 0.87 -11.48 -22.69
C LYS A 356 2.34 -11.31 -22.31
N PRO A 357 3.27 -12.17 -22.75
CA PRO A 357 4.69 -11.91 -22.55
C PRO A 357 5.08 -10.56 -23.16
N LEU A 358 6.14 -9.94 -22.63
CA LEU A 358 6.71 -8.76 -23.25
C LEU A 358 7.20 -9.13 -24.66
N GLN A 359 6.95 -8.24 -25.62
CA GLN A 359 7.54 -8.35 -26.96
C GLN A 359 9.07 -8.29 -26.86
N PRO A 360 9.81 -8.82 -27.84
CA PRO A 360 11.25 -8.62 -27.92
C PRO A 360 11.62 -7.16 -27.71
N ARG A 361 12.55 -6.91 -26.79
CA ARG A 361 13.03 -5.58 -26.38
C ARG A 361 11.92 -4.66 -25.86
N ALA A 362 10.79 -5.21 -25.46
CA ALA A 362 9.54 -4.50 -25.20
C ALA A 362 9.11 -3.57 -26.36
N GLY A 363 9.52 -3.87 -27.60
CA GLY A 363 9.29 -3.03 -28.76
C GLY A 363 10.14 -1.75 -28.82
N PHE A 364 11.18 -1.64 -27.99
CA PHE A 364 12.13 -0.52 -28.04
C PHE A 364 13.18 -0.75 -29.13
N VAL A 365 13.83 0.34 -29.55
CA VAL A 365 15.04 0.24 -30.39
C VAL A 365 16.17 -0.40 -29.59
N GLN A 366 17.16 -0.97 -30.28
CA GLN A 366 18.22 -1.75 -29.65
C GLN A 366 18.99 -0.93 -28.60
N GLU A 367 19.29 0.31 -28.93
CA GLU A 367 20.06 1.24 -28.12
C GLU A 367 19.37 1.52 -26.78
N ASP A 368 18.06 1.84 -26.83
CA ASP A 368 17.24 2.06 -25.65
C ASP A 368 17.08 0.79 -24.81
N TYR A 369 16.90 -0.36 -25.46
CA TYR A 369 16.78 -1.63 -24.74
C TYR A 369 18.06 -1.97 -23.97
N LEU A 370 19.24 -1.86 -24.62
CA LEU A 370 20.52 -2.12 -23.97
C LEU A 370 20.79 -1.12 -22.85
N ALA A 371 20.52 0.17 -23.09
CA ALA A 371 20.67 1.20 -22.06
C ALA A 371 19.72 0.97 -20.88
N GLY A 372 18.48 0.56 -21.14
CA GLY A 372 17.51 0.24 -20.10
C GLY A 372 17.89 -1.00 -19.28
N ILE A 373 18.42 -2.06 -19.92
CA ILE A 373 18.97 -3.22 -19.21
C ILE A 373 20.12 -2.79 -18.33
N ASP A 374 21.06 -2.02 -18.87
CA ASP A 374 22.23 -1.55 -18.14
C ASP A 374 21.82 -0.76 -16.89
N ALA A 375 20.92 0.22 -17.02
CA ALA A 375 20.44 1.01 -15.89
C ALA A 375 19.70 0.17 -14.84
N LEU A 376 18.85 -0.78 -15.27
CA LEU A 376 18.07 -1.62 -14.34
C LEU A 376 18.90 -2.71 -13.66
N ASN A 377 20.00 -3.17 -14.29
CA ASN A 377 20.90 -4.16 -13.71
C ASN A 377 21.92 -3.53 -12.78
N HIS A 378 22.36 -2.29 -13.06
CA HIS A 378 23.26 -1.53 -12.19
C HIS A 378 22.53 -0.78 -11.06
N ASP A 379 21.23 -1.06 -10.87
CA ASP A 379 20.50 -0.69 -9.65
C ASP A 379 20.92 -1.63 -8.49
N ASP A 380 22.21 -1.59 -8.17
CA ASP A 380 22.85 -2.46 -7.18
C ASP A 380 22.40 -2.15 -5.75
N ARG A 381 21.71 -1.02 -5.54
CA ARG A 381 21.27 -0.60 -4.19
C ARG A 381 20.23 -1.54 -3.62
N PHE A 382 19.18 -1.84 -4.39
CA PHE A 382 18.08 -2.66 -3.91
C PHE A 382 17.74 -3.83 -4.82
N GLY A 383 18.16 -3.81 -6.10
CA GLY A 383 17.82 -4.88 -7.04
C GLY A 383 16.31 -5.07 -7.19
N LEU A 384 15.56 -3.97 -7.34
CA LEU A 384 14.08 -3.97 -7.34
C LEU A 384 13.48 -4.95 -8.36
N MET A 385 14.12 -5.11 -9.53
CA MET A 385 13.73 -6.10 -10.53
C MET A 385 13.68 -7.52 -9.94
N LYS A 386 14.71 -7.92 -9.19
CA LYS A 386 14.80 -9.23 -8.55
C LYS A 386 13.80 -9.37 -7.41
N LEU A 387 13.72 -8.37 -6.52
CA LEU A 387 12.81 -8.38 -5.36
C LEU A 387 11.34 -8.51 -5.79
N LEU A 388 10.96 -7.84 -6.88
CA LEU A 388 9.60 -7.85 -7.41
C LEU A 388 9.36 -8.95 -8.45
N GLN A 389 10.35 -9.83 -8.66
CA GLN A 389 10.29 -10.92 -9.64
C GLN A 389 9.90 -10.43 -11.05
N TYR A 390 10.42 -9.27 -11.44
CA TYR A 390 10.30 -8.79 -12.80
C TYR A 390 11.42 -9.35 -13.67
N HIS A 391 11.07 -9.60 -14.94
CA HIS A 391 11.99 -10.10 -15.94
C HIS A 391 12.23 -9.07 -17.05
N HIS A 392 13.43 -9.09 -17.62
CA HIS A 392 13.71 -8.36 -18.85
C HIS A 392 12.97 -9.00 -20.02
N PRO A 393 12.52 -8.20 -21.02
CA PRO A 393 11.99 -8.75 -22.24
C PRO A 393 13.10 -9.50 -23.00
N PRO A 394 12.74 -10.51 -23.81
CA PRO A 394 13.72 -11.23 -24.63
C PRO A 394 14.41 -10.26 -25.60
N SER A 395 15.66 -10.55 -25.98
CA SER A 395 16.41 -9.69 -26.90
C SER A 395 15.94 -9.81 -28.36
N ASN A 396 15.46 -11.01 -28.76
CA ASN A 396 15.07 -11.37 -30.13
C ASN A 396 13.66 -11.95 -30.17
#